data_AF-A0A961QND1-F1
#
_entry.id   AF-A0A961QND1-F1
#
_cell.length_a   1.000
_cell.length_b   1.000
_cell.length_c   1.000
_cell.angle_alpha   90.00
_cell.angle_beta   90.00
_cell.angle_gamma   90.00
#
_symmetry.space_group_name_H-M   'P 1'
#
loop_
_entity.id
_entity.type
_entity.pdbx_description
1 polymer ?
#
loop_
_entity_poly.entity_id
_entity_poly.type
_entity_poly.pdbx_seq_one_letter_code
_entity_poly.pdbx_strand_id
1 'polypeptide(L)'
;QGGVDLTFLRTIPGAIGGALRMNAGCYGTYVADHLIEARALTRAGERVVLSPADLHFAYRHSELPEGWVLTGATFEGAPGDPDALEAKMADQLARRDASQPTKERTAGSTFRNPAGYSSTGRADDVH
;
A
#
# COMPACT_ATOMS: atom_id res chain seq x y z
N GLN A 1 -6.40 -18.88 11.84
CA GLN A 1 -6.17 -17.42 11.71
C GLN A 1 -5.99 -17.14 10.24
N GLY A 2 -7.02 -16.57 9.63
CA GLY A 2 -7.20 -16.35 8.20
C GLY A 2 -8.57 -15.70 8.05
N GLY A 3 -8.79 -14.95 6.97
CA GLY A 3 -10.07 -14.31 6.73
C GLY A 3 -10.14 -12.82 7.10
N VAL A 4 -9.04 -12.07 6.96
CA VAL A 4 -9.07 -10.60 6.97
C VAL A 4 -8.56 -10.13 5.62
N ASP A 5 -9.39 -9.41 4.85
CA ASP A 5 -9.02 -8.96 3.51
C ASP A 5 -8.10 -7.74 3.59
N LEU A 6 -6.80 -8.01 3.48
CA LEU A 6 -5.75 -7.03 3.17
C LEU A 6 -4.99 -7.45 1.90
N THR A 7 -5.67 -8.17 1.00
CA THR A 7 -5.05 -8.79 -0.19
C THR A 7 -4.40 -7.76 -1.12
N PHE A 8 -4.83 -6.50 -1.11
CA PHE A 8 -4.23 -5.41 -1.88
C PHE A 8 -2.72 -5.20 -1.60
N LEU A 9 -2.24 -5.57 -0.41
CA LEU A 9 -0.81 -5.50 -0.04
C LEU A 9 0.01 -6.63 -0.66
N ARG A 10 -0.62 -7.71 -1.13
CA ARG A 10 0.06 -8.96 -1.54
C ARG A 10 1.14 -8.75 -2.58
N THR A 11 0.90 -7.82 -3.49
CA THR A 11 1.73 -7.53 -4.66
C THR A 11 2.57 -6.27 -4.51
N ILE A 12 2.52 -5.58 -3.37
CA ILE A 12 3.28 -4.35 -3.14
C ILE A 12 4.62 -4.72 -2.47
N PRO A 13 5.76 -4.59 -3.16
CA PRO A 13 7.06 -4.86 -2.55
C PRO A 13 7.46 -3.75 -1.58
N GLY A 14 8.17 -4.11 -0.50
CA GLY A 14 8.73 -3.17 0.47
C GLY A 14 8.29 -3.45 1.91
N ALA A 15 8.60 -2.50 2.78
CA ALA A 15 8.22 -2.56 4.20
C ALA A 15 6.99 -1.70 4.49
N ILE A 16 6.29 -1.99 5.59
CA ILE A 16 5.06 -1.28 5.97
C ILE A 16 5.25 0.22 6.17
N GLY A 17 6.42 0.67 6.66
CA GLY A 17 6.73 2.10 6.77
C GLY A 17 6.79 2.80 5.42
N GLY A 18 7.31 2.13 4.38
CA GLY A 18 7.28 2.64 3.01
C GLY A 18 5.86 2.66 2.45
N ALA A 19 5.06 1.62 2.73
CA ALA A 19 3.67 1.56 2.33
C ALA A 19 2.84 2.69 2.93
N LEU A 20 3.02 2.99 4.21
CA LEU A 20 2.45 4.16 4.88
C LEU A 20 2.91 5.46 4.22
N ARG A 21 4.24 5.67 4.10
CA ARG A 21 4.81 6.91 3.56
C ARG A 21 4.29 7.23 2.16
N MET A 22 4.08 6.19 1.35
CA MET A 22 3.66 6.30 -0.03
C MET A 22 2.16 6.16 -0.22
N ASN A 23 1.35 6.04 0.85
CA ASN A 23 -0.04 5.61 0.75
C ASN A 23 -0.21 4.51 -0.31
N ALA A 24 0.57 3.44 -0.15
CA ALA A 24 0.71 2.43 -1.19
C ALA A 24 -0.65 1.78 -1.47
N GLY A 25 -0.89 1.47 -2.73
CA GLY A 25 -2.18 0.94 -3.14
C GLY A 25 -2.12 0.26 -4.49
N CYS A 26 -2.95 -0.76 -4.64
CA CYS A 26 -3.07 -1.59 -5.84
C CYS A 26 -4.52 -2.02 -5.97
N TYR A 27 -5.01 -2.16 -7.21
CA TYR A 27 -6.38 -2.59 -7.51
C TYR A 27 -7.45 -1.68 -6.89
N GLY A 28 -7.29 -0.35 -6.99
CA GLY A 28 -8.23 0.62 -6.42
C GLY A 28 -8.26 0.75 -4.89
N THR A 29 -7.45 0.00 -4.15
CA THR A 29 -7.38 0.04 -2.68
C THR A 29 -6.01 0.54 -2.21
N TYR A 30 -6.00 1.36 -1.17
CA TYR A 30 -4.85 2.05 -0.61
C TYR A 30 -4.71 1.79 0.89
N VAL A 31 -3.51 2.03 1.42
CA VAL A 31 -3.24 1.96 2.86
C VAL A 31 -4.21 2.82 3.67
N ALA A 32 -4.54 4.03 3.18
CA ALA A 32 -5.47 4.93 3.84
C ALA A 32 -6.88 4.33 4.05
N ASP A 33 -7.31 3.40 3.19
CA ASP A 33 -8.65 2.80 3.26
C ASP A 33 -8.79 1.80 4.44
N HIS A 34 -7.66 1.33 4.97
CA HIS A 34 -7.62 0.26 5.98
C HIS A 34 -6.87 0.64 7.24
N LEU A 35 -6.16 1.78 7.26
CA LEU A 35 -5.34 2.16 8.40
C LEU A 35 -6.22 2.63 9.57
N ILE A 36 -5.98 2.06 10.75
CA ILE A 36 -6.55 2.55 12.01
C ILE A 36 -5.59 3.52 12.69
N GLU A 37 -4.31 3.14 12.79
CA GLU A 37 -3.27 3.98 13.36
C GLU A 37 -1.87 3.59 12.86
N ALA A 38 -0.96 4.56 12.85
CA ALA A 38 0.46 4.34 12.69
C ALA A 38 1.21 4.70 13.98
N ARG A 39 2.30 3.98 14.25
CA ARG A 39 3.20 4.26 15.37
C ARG A 39 4.50 4.80 14.80
N ALA A 40 5.03 5.86 15.41
CA ALA A 40 6.28 6.47 14.97
C ALA A 40 7.17 6.87 16.16
N LEU A 41 8.44 7.09 15.84
CA LEU A 41 9.41 7.76 16.72
C LEU A 41 9.74 9.13 16.14
N THR A 42 9.65 10.16 16.98
CA THR A 42 10.06 11.52 16.61
C THR A 42 11.59 11.64 16.62
N ARG A 43 12.12 12.73 16.06
CA ARG A 43 13.57 12.98 16.07
C ARG A 43 14.16 13.14 17.48
N ALA A 44 13.32 13.54 18.43
CA ALA A 44 13.64 13.63 19.86
C ALA A 44 13.60 12.27 20.58
N GLY A 45 13.20 11.19 19.89
CA GLY A 45 13.10 9.85 20.45
C GLY A 45 11.75 9.54 21.11
N GLU A 46 10.75 10.40 20.96
CA GLU A 46 9.43 10.22 21.56
C GLU A 46 8.59 9.25 20.73
N ARG A 47 7.78 8.43 21.41
CA ARG A 47 6.81 7.54 20.76
C ARG A 47 5.51 8.28 20.55
N VAL A 48 4.98 8.22 19.34
CA VAL A 48 3.73 8.86 18.96
C VAL A 48 2.85 7.88 18.20
N VAL A 49 1.53 8.08 18.32
CA VAL A 49 0.50 7.37 17.57
C VAL A 49 -0.19 8.38 16.68
N LEU A 50 -0.31 8.07 15.40
CA LEU A 50 -0.87 8.93 14.36
C LEU A 50 -2.12 8.26 13.79
N SER A 51 -3.21 9.01 13.74
CA SER A 51 -4.41 8.62 13.00
C SER A 51 -4.20 8.79 11.49
N PRO A 52 -5.08 8.23 10.64
CA PRO A 52 -5.06 8.51 9.20
C PRO A 52 -5.20 10.00 8.88
N ALA A 53 -5.94 10.75 9.71
CA ALA A 53 -6.13 12.18 9.55
C ALA A 53 -4.82 12.97 9.78
N ASP A 54 -4.00 12.55 10.74
CA ASP A 54 -2.70 13.18 11.03
C ASP A 54 -1.68 12.96 9.91
N LEU A 55 -1.84 11.89 9.13
CA LEU A 55 -0.96 11.53 8.03
C LEU A 55 -1.34 12.21 6.70
N HIS A 56 -2.44 12.97 6.66
CA HIS A 56 -2.91 13.73 5.49
C HIS A 56 -2.71 12.97 4.16
N PHE A 57 -3.26 11.76 4.06
CA PHE A 57 -3.03 10.90 2.91
C PHE A 57 -3.54 11.53 1.61
N ALA A 58 -2.73 11.37 0.56
CA ALA A 58 -3.08 11.72 -0.81
C ALA A 58 -2.57 10.62 -1.77
N TYR A 59 -2.84 10.78 -3.06
CA TYR A 59 -2.36 9.82 -4.06
C TYR A 59 -0.83 9.72 -4.03
N ARG A 60 -0.32 8.54 -3.69
CA ARG A 60 1.11 8.22 -3.56
C ARG A 60 1.87 9.08 -2.55
N HIS A 61 1.18 9.54 -1.50
CA HIS A 61 1.74 10.49 -0.55
C HIS A 61 1.10 10.38 0.85
N SER A 62 1.90 10.67 1.87
CA SER A 62 1.45 11.01 3.22
C SER A 62 2.28 12.19 3.72
N GLU A 63 1.80 12.86 4.76
CA GLU A 63 2.56 13.84 5.52
C GLU A 63 3.14 13.17 6.77
N LEU A 64 4.41 13.45 7.04
CA LEU A 64 5.12 13.03 8.24
C LEU A 64 6.26 14.04 8.44
N PRO A 65 6.45 14.58 9.65
CA PRO A 65 7.55 15.50 9.89
C PRO A 65 8.90 14.89 9.55
N GLU A 66 9.83 15.72 9.08
CA GLU A 66 11.15 15.27 8.67
C GLU A 66 11.89 14.56 9.82
N GLY A 67 12.55 13.45 9.50
CA GLY A 67 13.34 12.66 10.45
C GLY A 67 12.52 11.79 11.41
N TRP A 68 11.19 11.78 11.31
CA TRP A 68 10.35 10.82 12.05
C TRP A 68 10.41 9.45 11.40
N VAL A 69 10.38 8.40 12.22
CA VAL A 69 10.52 7.00 11.77
C VAL A 69 9.27 6.21 12.13
N LEU A 70 8.59 5.67 11.12
CA LEU A 70 7.47 4.76 11.32
C LEU A 70 7.96 3.41 11.87
N THR A 71 7.34 2.94 12.96
CA THR A 71 7.73 1.72 13.68
C THR A 71 6.63 0.67 13.72
N GLY A 72 5.40 1.01 13.36
CA GLY A 72 4.31 0.05 13.28
C GLY A 72 3.03 0.64 12.70
N ALA A 73 2.06 -0.22 12.45
CA ALA A 73 0.74 0.13 11.97
C ALA A 73 -0.30 -0.85 12.56
N THR A 74 -1.54 -0.40 12.64
CA THR A 74 -2.71 -1.23 12.91
C THR A 74 -3.69 -1.03 11.76
N PHE A 75 -4.16 -2.13 11.18
CA PHE A 75 -5.10 -2.14 10.07
C PHE A 75 -6.41 -2.79 10.47
N GLU A 76 -7.48 -2.36 9.83
CA GLU A 76 -8.77 -3.03 9.82
C GLU A 76 -9.05 -3.54 8.40
N GLY A 77 -9.31 -4.84 8.30
CA GLY A 77 -9.74 -5.47 7.06
C GLY A 77 -11.07 -6.16 7.28
N ALA A 78 -11.88 -6.23 6.22
CA ALA A 78 -13.16 -6.93 6.28
C ALA A 78 -12.94 -8.43 6.52
N PRO A 79 -13.82 -9.09 7.29
CA PRO A 79 -13.79 -10.53 7.39
C PRO A 79 -14.06 -11.16 6.02
N GLY A 80 -13.39 -12.27 5.71
CA GLY A 80 -13.53 -12.97 4.43
C GLY A 80 -13.31 -14.46 4.58
N ASP A 81 -13.77 -15.22 3.58
CA ASP A 81 -13.49 -16.65 3.49
C ASP A 81 -11.98 -16.87 3.18
N PRO A 82 -11.24 -17.63 3.99
CA PRO A 82 -9.80 -17.79 3.80
C PRO A 82 -9.41 -18.34 2.42
N ASP A 83 -10.13 -19.35 1.92
CA ASP A 83 -9.81 -19.99 0.64
C ASP A 83 -10.07 -19.03 -0.53
N ALA A 84 -11.14 -18.25 -0.45
CA ALA A 84 -11.42 -17.19 -1.43
C ALA A 84 -10.35 -16.08 -1.42
N LEU A 85 -9.87 -15.67 -0.23
CA LEU A 85 -8.81 -14.67 -0.12
C LEU A 85 -7.47 -15.19 -0.65
N GLU A 86 -7.15 -16.47 -0.42
CA GLU A 86 -5.96 -17.10 -0.98
C GLU A 86 -6.02 -17.17 -2.50
N ALA A 87 -7.17 -17.59 -3.07
CA ALA A 87 -7.39 -17.59 -4.50
C ALA A 87 -7.24 -16.18 -5.12
N LYS A 88 -7.78 -15.15 -4.44
CA LYS A 88 -7.62 -13.75 -4.85
C LYS A 88 -6.15 -13.32 -4.83
N MET A 89 -5.40 -13.65 -3.79
CA MET A 89 -3.96 -13.35 -3.72
C MET A 89 -3.15 -14.07 -4.82
N ALA A 90 -3.50 -15.32 -5.15
CA ALA A 90 -2.86 -16.06 -6.22
C ALA A 90 -3.12 -15.42 -7.61
N ASP A 91 -4.37 -15.02 -7.89
CA ASP A 91 -4.72 -14.29 -9.11
C ASP A 91 -3.95 -12.96 -9.23
N GLN A 92 -3.90 -12.19 -8.14
CA GLN A 92 -3.16 -10.92 -8.11
C GLN A 92 -1.66 -11.09 -8.43
N LEU A 93 -1.03 -12.18 -7.96
CA LEU A 93 0.36 -12.50 -8.31
C LEU A 93 0.50 -12.86 -9.78
N ALA A 94 -0.37 -13.75 -10.30
CA ALA A 94 -0.34 -14.18 -11.69
C ALA A 94 -0.52 -12.98 -12.65
N ARG A 95 -1.45 -12.07 -12.33
CA ARG A 95 -1.67 -10.82 -13.08
C ARG A 95 -0.45 -9.90 -13.04
N ARG A 96 0.22 -9.78 -11.88
CA ARG A 96 1.45 -8.98 -11.77
C ARG A 96 2.59 -9.58 -12.58
N ASP A 97 2.79 -10.90 -12.49
CA ASP A 97 3.84 -11.60 -13.25
C ASP A 97 3.62 -11.51 -14.76
N ALA A 98 2.36 -11.52 -15.21
CA ALA A 98 2.03 -11.37 -16.63
C ALA A 98 2.20 -9.94 -17.16
N SER A 99 2.12 -8.92 -16.31
CA SER A 99 2.10 -7.51 -16.72
C SER A 99 3.35 -6.71 -16.37
N GLN A 100 4.17 -7.19 -15.42
CA GLN A 100 5.33 -6.47 -14.91
C GLN A 100 6.59 -7.34 -14.92
N PRO A 101 7.79 -6.74 -15.06
CA PRO A 101 9.06 -7.46 -15.02
C PRO A 101 9.42 -7.89 -13.57
N THR A 102 8.72 -8.88 -13.02
CA THR A 102 8.87 -9.31 -11.62
C THR A 102 10.15 -10.10 -11.34
N LYS A 103 10.79 -10.64 -12.38
CA LYS A 103 12.05 -11.41 -12.29
C LYS A 103 13.31 -10.55 -12.40
N GLU A 104 13.15 -9.25 -12.63
CA GLU A 104 14.24 -8.29 -12.78
C GLU A 104 14.22 -7.26 -11.65
N ARG A 105 15.38 -6.69 -11.34
CA ARG A 105 15.47 -5.63 -10.33
C ARG A 105 14.94 -4.33 -10.92
N THR A 106 13.80 -3.86 -10.41
CA THR A 106 13.21 -2.57 -10.76
C THR A 106 12.85 -1.79 -9.49
N ALA A 107 12.67 -0.47 -9.62
CA ALA A 107 12.16 0.39 -8.54
C ALA A 107 10.62 0.48 -8.54
N GLY A 108 9.93 -0.37 -9.30
CA GLY A 108 8.51 -0.21 -9.61
C GLY A 108 8.26 0.79 -10.74
N SER A 109 7.03 1.28 -10.86
CA SER A 109 6.64 2.26 -11.88
C SER A 109 7.44 3.55 -11.75
N THR A 110 8.17 3.92 -12.79
CA THR A 110 9.01 5.13 -12.82
C THR A 110 8.20 6.41 -12.89
N PHE A 111 7.04 6.38 -13.55
CA PHE A 111 6.20 7.55 -13.78
C PHE A 111 4.91 7.48 -12.97
N ARG A 112 4.42 8.65 -12.56
CA ARG A 112 3.08 8.78 -11.98
C ARG A 112 2.02 8.64 -13.06
N ASN A 113 0.94 7.97 -12.70
CA ASN A 113 -0.30 7.89 -13.46
C ASN A 113 -0.92 9.30 -13.60
N PRO A 114 -0.99 9.88 -14.81
CA PRO A 114 -1.66 11.16 -15.00
C PRO A 114 -3.17 11.00 -14.82
N ALA A 115 -3.81 11.85 -14.01
CA ALA A 115 -5.26 11.91 -13.84
C ALA A 115 -5.97 10.57 -13.49
N GLY A 116 -5.29 9.65 -12.80
CA GLY A 116 -5.86 8.35 -12.41
C GLY A 116 -5.79 7.25 -13.48
N TYR A 117 -5.27 7.56 -14.67
CA TYR A 117 -5.03 6.57 -15.74
C TYR A 117 -3.63 5.98 -15.63
N SER A 118 -3.46 4.72 -16.02
CA SER A 118 -2.15 4.08 -16.01
C SER A 118 -1.12 4.87 -16.83
N SER A 119 0.07 5.01 -16.27
CA SER A 119 1.23 5.63 -16.90
C SER A 119 1.82 4.81 -18.06
N THR A 120 1.26 3.63 -18.34
CA THR A 120 1.59 2.81 -19.52
C THR A 120 1.14 3.46 -20.84
N GLY A 121 0.22 4.43 -20.78
CA GLY A 121 -0.32 5.12 -21.95
C GLY A 121 -1.39 4.31 -22.70
N ARG A 122 -1.87 3.19 -22.13
CA ARG A 122 -2.97 2.39 -22.68
C ARG A 122 -4.31 2.87 -22.12
N ALA A 123 -5.29 3.05 -23.00
CA ALA A 123 -6.59 3.65 -22.66
C ALA A 123 -7.48 2.77 -21.77
N ASP A 124 -7.21 1.47 -21.72
CA ASP A 124 -7.94 0.44 -20.97
C ASP A 124 -7.29 0.08 -19.62
N ASP A 125 -6.18 0.73 -19.28
CA ASP A 125 -5.40 0.47 -18.08
C ASP A 125 -5.72 1.55 -17.02
N VAL A 126 -6.69 1.25 -16.16
CA VAL A 126 -7.17 2.11 -15.06
C VAL A 126 -6.69 1.55 -13.72
N HIS A 127 -6.30 2.43 -12.81
CA HIS A 127 -5.62 2.09 -11.55
C HIS A 127 -6.55 1.96 -10.35
#